data_AF-A0A950FYA7-F1
#
_entry.id   AF-A0A950FYA7-F1
#
_cell.length_a   1.000
_cell.length_b   1.000
_cell.length_c   1.000
_cell.angle_alpha   90.00
_cell.angle_beta   90.00
_cell.angle_gamma   90.00
#
_symmetry.space_group_name_H-M   'P 1'
#
loop_
_entity.id
_entity.type
_entity.pdbx_description
1 polymer ?
#
loop_
_entity_poly.entity_id
_entity_poly.type
_entity_poly.pdbx_seq_one_letter_code
_entity_poly.pdbx_strand_id
1 'polypeptide(L)'
;MKQILPLLLLFATLTLRAQEPGSDGKIMLTVIMRHDESKTLDEIDDHLEKTGFRKNFPPPGVDIVSYHIVMGLGHIITLRLPPDKLREVNLAFAHGVWGAFRTEFYPTYDYLQLFYDLKQKDAQSGSKDRSEKESEREGQPTPSETPSPTKKAHRKNSQ
;
A
#
# COMPACT_ATOMS: atom_id res chain seq x y z
N MET A 1 -5.97 33.11 -54.39
CA MET A 1 -5.48 31.76 -54.02
C MET A 1 -4.06 31.95 -53.48
N LYS A 2 -3.66 31.68 -52.24
CA LYS A 2 -4.11 30.80 -51.16
C LYS A 2 -3.79 31.50 -49.83
N GLN A 3 -4.63 31.31 -48.82
CA GLN A 3 -4.31 31.70 -47.44
C GLN A 3 -3.37 30.67 -46.81
N ILE A 4 -2.38 31.13 -46.05
CA ILE A 4 -1.58 30.28 -45.16
C ILE A 4 -1.95 30.72 -43.74
N LEU A 5 -2.83 29.95 -43.11
CA LEU A 5 -3.19 30.06 -41.70
C LEU A 5 -2.41 29.00 -40.91
N PRO A 6 -1.72 29.34 -39.80
CA PRO A 6 -1.01 28.38 -38.96
C PRO A 6 -1.95 27.85 -37.86
N LEU A 7 -2.03 26.53 -37.67
CA LEU A 7 -2.78 25.87 -36.59
C LEU A 7 -2.43 24.38 -36.66
N LEU A 8 -2.13 23.62 -35.61
CA LEU A 8 -2.41 23.70 -34.19
C LEU A 8 -1.37 22.78 -33.51
N LEU A 9 -0.78 23.21 -32.39
CA LEU A 9 -0.03 22.34 -31.49
C LEU A 9 -0.87 21.11 -31.12
N LEU A 10 -0.35 19.93 -31.43
CA LEU A 10 -0.84 18.66 -30.88
C LEU A 10 -0.23 18.51 -29.47
N PHE A 11 -0.82 19.18 -28.48
CA PHE A 11 -0.58 18.83 -27.07
C PHE A 11 -1.27 17.49 -26.82
N ALA A 12 -0.49 16.40 -26.93
CA ALA A 12 -0.88 15.12 -26.36
C ALA A 12 -0.92 15.29 -24.83
N THR A 13 -2.11 15.58 -24.30
CA THR A 13 -2.38 15.47 -22.87
C THR A 13 -2.30 13.99 -22.52
N LEU A 14 -1.11 13.53 -22.15
CA LEU A 14 -0.96 12.31 -21.35
C LEU A 14 -1.56 12.64 -19.98
N THR A 15 -2.87 12.45 -19.84
CA THR A 15 -3.47 12.32 -18.52
C THR A 15 -2.85 11.07 -17.90
N LEU A 16 -1.87 11.28 -17.02
CA LEU A 16 -1.47 10.30 -16.03
C LEU A 16 -2.73 10.02 -15.21
N ARG A 17 -3.46 8.96 -15.53
CA ARG A 17 -4.51 8.48 -14.64
C ARG A 17 -3.80 7.94 -13.41
N ALA A 18 -3.77 8.75 -12.36
CA ALA A 18 -3.68 8.23 -11.01
C ALA A 18 -4.78 7.16 -10.88
N GLN A 19 -4.41 5.96 -10.46
CA GLN A 19 -5.37 4.90 -10.18
C GLN A 19 -6.24 5.39 -9.02
N GLU A 20 -7.48 5.79 -9.33
CA GLU A 20 -8.48 6.15 -8.34
C GLU A 20 -8.60 5.01 -7.32
N PRO A 21 -8.53 5.29 -6.00
CA PRO A 21 -8.69 4.26 -5.00
C PRO A 21 -10.11 3.69 -5.06
N GLY A 22 -10.23 2.50 -5.64
CA GLY A 22 -11.24 1.49 -5.29
C GLY A 22 -12.72 1.80 -5.57
N SER A 23 -13.09 2.26 -6.77
CA SER A 23 -14.52 2.49 -7.12
C SER A 23 -15.07 1.60 -8.23
N ASP A 24 -14.36 0.56 -8.68
CA ASP A 24 -14.91 -0.39 -9.68
C ASP A 24 -15.89 -1.42 -9.08
N GLY A 25 -16.22 -1.28 -7.79
CA GLY A 25 -17.13 -2.18 -7.07
C GLY A 25 -16.57 -3.59 -6.86
N LYS A 26 -15.29 -3.84 -7.18
CA LYS A 26 -14.63 -5.12 -6.98
C LYS A 26 -13.96 -5.19 -5.62
N ILE A 27 -13.93 -6.39 -5.05
CA ILE A 27 -13.14 -6.71 -3.86
C ILE A 27 -11.79 -7.27 -4.29
N MET A 28 -10.81 -7.20 -3.40
CA MET A 28 -9.52 -7.88 -3.55
C MET A 28 -9.41 -9.02 -2.54
N LEU A 29 -8.96 -10.18 -3.01
CA LEU A 29 -8.86 -11.41 -2.22
C LEU A 29 -7.45 -11.97 -2.38
N THR A 30 -6.72 -12.08 -1.28
CA THR A 30 -5.43 -12.79 -1.23
C THR A 30 -5.66 -14.23 -0.79
N VAL A 31 -5.20 -15.17 -1.59
CA VAL A 31 -5.28 -16.62 -1.33
C VAL A 31 -3.87 -17.15 -1.15
N ILE A 32 -3.65 -17.89 -0.07
CA ILE A 32 -2.41 -18.61 0.17
C ILE A 32 -2.71 -20.10 0.01
N MET A 33 -2.07 -20.75 -0.96
CA MET A 33 -2.04 -22.21 -1.09
C MET A 33 -0.74 -22.70 -0.45
N ARG A 34 -0.80 -23.09 0.82
CA ARG A 34 0.36 -23.56 1.57
C ARG A 34 0.92 -24.83 0.94
N HIS A 35 2.24 -24.93 0.84
CA HIS A 35 2.89 -26.19 0.49
C HIS A 35 2.46 -27.31 1.44
N ASP A 36 2.33 -28.50 0.88
CA ASP A 36 2.18 -29.74 1.63
C ASP A 36 3.45 -30.57 1.40
N GLU A 37 4.39 -30.49 2.34
CA GLU A 37 5.68 -31.17 2.26
C GLU A 37 5.57 -32.71 2.41
N SER A 38 4.37 -33.24 2.67
CA SER A 38 4.12 -34.68 2.57
C SER A 38 4.02 -35.18 1.12
N LYS A 39 4.01 -34.27 0.13
CA LYS A 39 3.88 -34.57 -1.30
C LYS A 39 5.08 -34.06 -2.07
N THR A 40 5.42 -34.80 -3.11
CA THR A 40 6.38 -34.39 -4.14
C THR A 40 5.75 -33.37 -5.09
N LEU A 41 6.60 -32.68 -5.85
CA LEU A 41 6.13 -31.77 -6.90
C LEU A 41 5.33 -32.51 -7.98
N ASP A 42 5.76 -33.72 -8.35
CA ASP A 42 5.05 -34.54 -9.35
C ASP A 42 3.64 -34.93 -8.87
N GLU A 43 3.48 -35.33 -7.60
CA GLU A 43 2.15 -35.63 -7.03
C GLU A 43 1.23 -34.40 -6.99
N ILE A 44 1.79 -33.23 -6.71
CA ILE A 44 1.06 -31.95 -6.76
C ILE A 44 0.67 -31.64 -8.21
N ASP A 45 1.59 -31.80 -9.15
CA ASP A 45 1.38 -31.50 -10.55
C ASP A 45 0.32 -32.40 -11.19
N ASP A 46 0.39 -33.71 -10.92
CA ASP A 46 -0.60 -34.71 -11.32
C ASP A 46 -1.97 -34.38 -10.73
N HIS A 47 -2.04 -33.97 -9.46
CA HIS A 47 -3.29 -33.56 -8.84
C HIS A 47 -3.91 -32.36 -9.56
N LEU A 48 -3.13 -31.30 -9.79
CA LEU A 48 -3.60 -30.08 -10.46
C LEU A 48 -4.00 -30.32 -11.92
N GLU A 49 -3.37 -31.26 -12.61
CA GLU A 49 -3.78 -31.70 -13.95
C GLU A 49 -5.11 -32.47 -13.88
N LYS A 50 -5.20 -33.47 -13.01
CA LYS A 50 -6.38 -34.31 -12.83
C LYS A 50 -7.63 -33.51 -12.45
N THR A 51 -7.50 -32.50 -11.60
CA THR A 51 -8.60 -31.61 -11.22
C THR A 51 -8.90 -30.53 -12.26
N GLY A 52 -8.01 -30.35 -13.24
CA GLY A 52 -8.12 -29.32 -14.26
C GLY A 52 -7.93 -27.90 -13.73
N PHE A 53 -7.34 -27.71 -12.55
CA PHE A 53 -7.19 -26.39 -11.94
C PHE A 53 -6.43 -25.43 -12.85
N ARG A 54 -5.29 -25.86 -13.40
CA ARG A 54 -4.47 -25.03 -14.31
C ARG A 54 -5.22 -24.55 -15.55
N LYS A 55 -6.20 -25.34 -16.03
CA LYS A 55 -6.98 -25.04 -17.22
C LYS A 55 -8.17 -24.13 -16.92
N ASN A 56 -8.79 -24.30 -15.76
CA ASN A 56 -10.09 -23.69 -15.45
C ASN A 56 -9.98 -22.46 -14.53
N PHE A 57 -8.83 -22.26 -13.88
CA PHE A 57 -8.59 -21.10 -13.02
C PHE A 57 -7.93 -19.95 -13.81
N PRO A 58 -8.37 -18.69 -13.61
CA PRO A 58 -9.44 -18.24 -12.71
C PRO A 58 -10.84 -18.39 -13.34
N PRO A 59 -11.92 -18.39 -12.53
CA PRO A 59 -13.28 -18.33 -13.05
C PRO A 59 -13.53 -17.07 -13.91
N PRO A 60 -14.49 -17.11 -14.86
CA PRO A 60 -14.83 -15.94 -15.67
C PRO A 60 -15.21 -14.71 -14.82
N GLY A 61 -14.65 -13.55 -15.17
CA GLY A 61 -14.89 -12.28 -14.48
C GLY A 61 -14.02 -12.05 -13.23
N VAL A 62 -13.03 -12.90 -12.98
CA VAL A 62 -12.04 -12.77 -11.90
C VAL A 62 -10.67 -12.47 -12.50
N ASP A 63 -10.04 -11.40 -12.01
CA ASP A 63 -8.72 -10.97 -12.46
C ASP A 63 -7.64 -11.48 -11.49
N ILE A 64 -6.54 -12.03 -12.01
CA ILE A 64 -5.34 -12.31 -11.22
C ILE A 64 -4.49 -11.04 -11.21
N VAL A 65 -4.35 -10.43 -10.04
CA VAL A 65 -3.52 -9.22 -9.82
C VAL A 65 -2.06 -9.60 -9.64
N SER A 66 -1.80 -10.67 -8.88
CA SER A 66 -0.45 -11.21 -8.67
C SER A 66 -0.50 -12.70 -8.40
N TYR A 67 0.59 -13.40 -8.74
CA TYR A 67 0.78 -14.81 -8.47
C TYR A 67 2.27 -15.04 -8.21
N HIS A 68 2.61 -15.38 -6.97
CA HIS A 68 3.99 -15.69 -6.56
C HIS A 68 4.07 -17.06 -5.91
N ILE A 69 5.16 -17.77 -6.17
CA ILE A 69 5.57 -18.91 -5.35
C ILE A 69 6.59 -18.38 -4.35
N VAL A 70 6.24 -18.43 -3.07
CA VAL A 70 7.11 -18.00 -1.98
C VAL A 70 7.71 -19.25 -1.35
N MET A 71 9.04 -19.37 -1.44
CA MET A 71 9.80 -20.51 -0.91
C MET A 71 9.45 -20.73 0.57
N GLY A 72 9.06 -21.97 0.91
CA GLY A 72 8.65 -22.36 2.28
C GLY A 72 7.22 -21.93 2.67
N LEU A 73 6.54 -21.13 1.86
CA LEU A 73 5.14 -20.77 2.10
C LEU A 73 4.18 -21.51 1.18
N GLY A 74 4.45 -21.49 -0.13
CA GLY A 74 3.51 -21.91 -1.15
C GLY A 74 3.12 -20.79 -2.09
N HIS A 75 1.95 -20.93 -2.71
CA HIS A 75 1.48 -20.00 -3.73
C HIS A 75 0.70 -18.88 -3.05
N ILE A 76 1.05 -17.62 -3.34
CA ILE A 76 0.28 -16.45 -2.94
C ILE A 76 -0.32 -15.84 -4.21
N ILE A 77 -1.64 -15.80 -4.25
CA ILE A 77 -2.41 -15.29 -5.38
C ILE A 77 -3.26 -14.13 -4.88
N THR A 78 -3.14 -12.95 -5.49
CA THR A 78 -4.08 -11.85 -5.25
C THR A 78 -5.05 -11.77 -6.41
N LEU A 79 -6.34 -11.81 -6.09
CA LEU A 79 -7.45 -11.76 -7.05
C LEU A 79 -8.22 -10.45 -6.89
N ARG A 80 -8.78 -9.95 -7.99
CA ARG A 80 -9.76 -8.87 -8.01
C ARG A 80 -11.04 -9.38 -8.67
N LEU A 81 -12.17 -9.24 -7.99
CA LEU A 81 -13.42 -9.86 -8.41
C LEU A 81 -14.65 -9.05 -7.97
N PRO A 82 -15.75 -9.10 -8.75
CA PRO A 82 -17.06 -8.71 -8.27
C PRO A 82 -17.48 -9.54 -7.03
N PRO A 83 -18.21 -8.97 -6.05
CA PRO A 83 -18.63 -9.70 -4.86
C PRO A 83 -19.47 -10.96 -5.14
N ASP A 84 -20.28 -10.94 -6.20
CA ASP A 84 -21.12 -12.08 -6.61
C ASP A 84 -20.29 -13.27 -7.10
N LYS A 85 -19.02 -13.07 -7.49
CA LYS A 85 -18.10 -14.13 -7.94
C LYS A 85 -17.38 -14.90 -6.83
N LEU A 86 -17.57 -14.49 -5.58
CA LEU A 86 -16.86 -15.10 -4.45
C LEU A 86 -17.14 -16.59 -4.31
N ARG A 87 -18.37 -17.02 -4.62
CA ARG A 87 -18.76 -18.45 -4.57
C ARG A 87 -18.03 -19.25 -5.63
N GLU A 88 -18.00 -18.79 -6.88
CA GLU A 88 -17.31 -19.48 -7.97
C GLU A 88 -15.81 -19.59 -7.70
N VAL A 89 -15.20 -18.53 -7.14
CA VAL A 89 -13.79 -18.59 -6.71
C VAL A 89 -13.57 -19.64 -5.63
N ASN A 90 -14.40 -19.68 -4.59
CA ASN A 90 -14.29 -20.70 -3.56
C ASN A 90 -14.40 -22.12 -4.13
N LEU A 91 -15.35 -22.35 -5.05
CA LEU A 91 -15.51 -23.65 -5.71
C LEU A 91 -14.31 -24.02 -6.60
N ALA A 92 -13.71 -23.06 -7.29
CA ALA A 92 -12.52 -23.30 -8.12
C ALA A 92 -11.34 -23.82 -7.29
N PHE A 93 -11.10 -23.25 -6.09
CA PHE A 93 -10.08 -23.78 -5.18
C PHE A 93 -10.52 -25.12 -4.56
N ALA A 94 -11.78 -25.25 -4.15
CA ALA A 94 -12.27 -26.47 -3.51
C ALA A 94 -12.20 -27.70 -4.43
N HIS A 95 -12.57 -27.56 -5.69
CA HIS A 95 -12.48 -28.64 -6.67
C HIS A 95 -11.09 -28.80 -7.27
N GLY A 96 -10.31 -27.72 -7.31
CA GLY A 96 -9.04 -27.67 -8.02
C GLY A 96 -7.82 -28.06 -7.20
N VAL A 97 -7.72 -27.61 -5.95
CA VAL A 97 -6.45 -27.65 -5.21
C VAL A 97 -6.54 -28.31 -3.83
N TRP A 98 -7.74 -28.55 -3.31
CA TRP A 98 -7.90 -29.26 -2.05
C TRP A 98 -7.40 -30.70 -2.18
N GLY A 99 -6.45 -31.06 -1.33
CA GLY A 99 -5.73 -32.33 -1.40
C GLY A 99 -4.29 -32.18 -1.88
N ALA A 100 -3.98 -31.14 -2.68
CA ALA A 100 -2.59 -30.79 -3.03
C ALA A 100 -2.03 -29.66 -2.16
N PHE A 101 -2.89 -28.77 -1.65
CA PHE A 101 -2.50 -27.62 -0.84
C PHE A 101 -3.46 -27.42 0.33
N ARG A 102 -2.97 -26.74 1.37
CA ARG A 102 -3.83 -26.14 2.40
C ARG A 102 -4.09 -24.68 2.05
N THR A 103 -5.35 -24.33 1.78
CA THR A 103 -5.74 -22.99 1.33
C THR A 103 -6.17 -22.07 2.48
N GLU A 104 -5.75 -20.81 2.43
CA GLU A 104 -6.17 -19.73 3.33
C GLU A 104 -6.67 -18.54 2.49
N PHE A 105 -7.76 -17.88 2.91
CA PHE A 105 -8.41 -16.80 2.15
C PHE A 105 -8.52 -15.52 2.98
N TYR A 106 -8.06 -14.41 2.42
CA TYR A 106 -7.98 -13.13 3.10
C TYR A 106 -8.52 -12.01 2.20
N PRO A 107 -9.72 -11.47 2.45
CA PRO A 107 -10.12 -10.20 1.87
C PRO A 107 -9.09 -9.14 2.21
N THR A 108 -8.64 -8.39 1.22
CA THR A 108 -7.56 -7.40 1.33
C THR A 108 -7.96 -6.12 0.61
N TYR A 109 -7.29 -5.01 0.93
CA TYR A 109 -7.41 -3.75 0.21
C TYR A 109 -6.02 -3.14 0.05
N ASP A 110 -5.83 -2.33 -0.99
CA ASP A 110 -4.56 -1.66 -1.24
C ASP A 110 -4.41 -0.47 -0.28
N TYR A 111 -3.53 -0.62 0.71
CA TYR A 111 -3.26 0.41 1.71
C TYR A 111 -2.16 1.39 1.27
N LEU A 112 -1.42 1.11 0.19
CA LEU A 112 -0.19 1.83 -0.12
C LEU A 112 -0.46 3.31 -0.43
N GLN A 113 -1.51 3.59 -1.20
CA GLN A 113 -1.88 4.97 -1.52
C GLN A 113 -2.30 5.73 -0.26
N LEU A 114 -3.20 5.16 0.54
CA LEU A 114 -3.66 5.77 1.80
C LEU A 114 -2.49 6.01 2.75
N PHE A 115 -1.55 5.06 2.83
CA PHE A 115 -0.34 5.21 3.62
C PHE A 115 0.49 6.44 3.20
N TYR A 116 0.73 6.64 1.91
CA TYR A 116 1.48 7.80 1.44
C TYR A 116 0.73 9.12 1.64
N ASP A 117 -0.59 9.12 1.44
CA ASP A 117 -1.42 10.31 1.67
C ASP A 117 -1.37 10.74 3.14
N LEU A 118 -1.48 9.79 4.07
CA LEU A 118 -1.36 10.04 5.51
C LEU A 118 0.03 10.54 5.87
N LYS A 119 1.07 9.88 5.35
CA LYS A 119 2.46 10.28 5.57
C LYS A 119 2.74 11.73 5.12
N GLN A 120 2.14 12.17 4.01
CA GLN A 120 2.28 13.55 3.53
C GLN A 120 1.54 14.55 4.43
N LYS A 121 0.34 14.21 4.89
CA LYS A 121 -0.43 15.05 5.83
C LYS A 121 0.32 15.26 7.15
N ASP A 122 0.92 14.19 7.69
CA ASP A 122 1.70 14.26 8.93
C ASP A 122 2.97 15.10 8.78
N ALA A 123 3.62 15.06 7.62
CA ALA A 123 4.77 15.91 7.33
C ALA A 123 4.39 17.41 7.23
N GLN A 124 3.21 17.72 6.71
CA GLN A 124 2.71 19.09 6.56
C GLN A 124 2.24 19.68 7.91
N SER A 125 1.55 18.89 8.75
CA SER A 125 1.14 19.34 10.09
C SER A 125 2.34 19.67 10.98
N GLY A 126 3.37 18.82 10.98
CA GLY A 126 4.60 19.07 11.74
C GLY A 126 5.49 20.20 11.21
N SER A 127 5.24 20.69 9.98
CA SER A 127 5.87 21.91 9.45
C SER A 127 5.10 23.15 9.89
N LYS A 128 3.76 23.08 9.93
CA LYS A 128 2.89 24.19 10.32
C LYS A 128 3.04 24.53 11.80
N ASP A 129 3.08 23.50 12.66
CA ASP A 129 3.35 23.66 14.10
C ASP A 129 4.74 24.26 14.37
N ARG A 130 5.74 23.98 13.52
CA ARG A 130 7.08 24.57 13.64
C ARG A 130 7.11 26.03 13.19
N SER A 131 6.44 26.37 12.09
CA SER A 131 6.35 27.77 11.64
C SER A 131 5.55 28.65 12.59
N GLU A 132 4.48 28.13 13.22
CA GLU A 132 3.72 28.86 14.23
C GLU A 132 4.55 29.09 15.49
N LYS A 133 5.32 28.08 15.93
CA LYS A 133 6.20 28.19 17.11
C LYS A 133 7.45 29.05 16.90
N GLU A 134 7.92 29.17 15.66
CA GLU A 134 9.04 30.05 15.28
C GLU A 134 8.55 31.51 15.13
N SER A 135 7.36 31.72 14.56
CA SER A 135 6.69 33.03 14.53
C SER A 135 6.36 33.55 15.93
N GLU A 136 6.00 32.68 16.89
CA GLU A 136 5.79 33.06 18.29
C GLU A 136 7.10 33.44 19.00
N ARG A 137 8.24 32.87 18.59
CA ARG A 137 9.57 33.23 19.14
C ARG A 137 10.11 34.53 18.56
N GLU A 138 9.87 34.82 17.28
CA GLU A 138 10.31 36.08 16.64
C GLU A 138 9.48 37.30 17.07
N GLY A 139 8.24 37.10 17.56
CA GLY A 139 7.40 38.16 18.11
C GLY A 139 7.72 38.58 19.54
N GLN A 140 8.67 37.94 20.21
CA GLN A 140 9.02 38.23 21.61
C GLN A 140 10.12 39.32 21.66
N PRO A 141 9.90 40.47 22.31
CA PRO A 141 10.89 41.54 22.33
C PRO A 141 12.15 41.06 23.05
N THR A 142 13.31 41.31 22.43
CA THR A 142 14.63 41.10 23.03
C THR A 142 14.66 41.66 24.45
N PRO A 143 15.08 40.91 25.47
CA PRO A 143 15.25 41.46 26.81
C PRO A 143 16.31 42.56 26.72
N SER A 144 15.90 43.78 27.05
CA SER A 144 16.80 44.93 27.16
C SER A 144 17.92 44.57 28.13
N GLU A 145 19.17 44.68 27.68
CA GLU A 145 20.34 44.51 28.55
C GLU A 145 20.29 45.54 29.69
N THR A 146 20.38 45.09 30.94
CA THR A 146 20.71 45.95 32.10
C THR A 146 21.21 45.08 33.26
N PRO A 147 22.04 45.63 34.17
CA PRO A 147 23.49 45.49 34.17
C PRO A 147 24.00 44.48 35.23
N SER A 148 25.25 44.06 35.06
CA SER A 148 25.99 43.15 35.95
C SER A 148 25.87 43.49 37.45
N PRO A 149 25.58 42.52 38.34
CA PRO A 149 25.55 42.77 39.77
C PRO A 149 26.97 42.79 40.37
N THR A 150 27.29 43.89 41.02
CA THR A 150 28.50 44.13 41.82
C THR A 150 28.66 43.05 42.90
N LYS A 151 29.80 42.32 42.88
CA LYS A 151 30.17 41.36 43.94
C LYS A 151 30.34 42.09 45.28
N LYS A 152 29.46 41.85 46.25
CA LYS A 152 29.73 42.12 47.67
C LYS A 152 30.38 40.90 48.32
N ALA A 153 31.63 41.07 48.75
CA ALA A 153 32.41 40.10 49.47
C ALA A 153 31.78 39.80 50.85
N HIS A 154 31.55 38.52 51.15
CA HIS A 154 31.21 38.08 52.50
C HIS A 154 32.47 37.59 53.21
N ARG A 155 32.88 38.39 54.20
CA ARG A 155 34.01 38.16 55.11
C ARG A 155 33.61 37.09 56.13
N LYS A 156 34.28 35.93 56.09
CA LYS A 156 34.29 34.96 57.20
C LYS A 156 35.18 35.50 58.31
N ASN A 157 34.66 35.64 59.53
CA ASN A 157 35.46 35.78 60.73
C ASN A 157 35.32 34.49 61.55
N SER A 158 36.45 33.91 61.93
CA SER A 158 36.59 32.86 62.93
C SER A 158 36.22 33.36 64.33
N GLN A 159 35.58 32.50 65.11
CA GLN A 159 35.99 32.13 66.47
C GLN A 159 35.72 30.65 66.66
#